data_AF-A0A350AV39-F1
#
_entry.id   AF-A0A350AV39-F1
#
_cell.length_a   1.000
_cell.length_b   1.000
_cell.length_c   1.000
_cell.angle_alpha   90.00
_cell.angle_beta   90.00
_cell.angle_gamma   90.00
#
_symmetry.space_group_name_H-M   'P 1'
#
loop_
_entity.id
_entity.type
_entity.pdbx_description
1 polymer ?
#
loop_
_entity_poly.entity_id
_entity_poly.type
_entity_poly.pdbx_seq_one_letter_code
_entity_poly.pdbx_strand_id
1 'polypeptide(L)'
;MTVVQGHMLANALLCPDLKSSKKTYDEVTFFFDMPLLLQFLGLEGPAEKAAIDELINLVQALEGKVACFSHTVEELKSSVSKSAEFIDSPKGKGTIVEEARRAGKDKADLILIAKQAEKLIEDKISIIPTPPYKEKTKQFEIGEEIFEGVLQNEINYHNPKARDYDIKSVRSIYILRSGLHPFSIEKSKAVLVTGNSSFSKAAFEYGKKYEQSQEVSTVITDFSLANTAWLKAPQGAPSLPRKEVLAFAYAALRPSDDFWTAVLNKAEQMQVDGKISARDHQLLRSDYQVQDELMKLTLGDDVALTDESVTKTINRVSDEIKAEEIEKRLSVQSELDHVRSDLTYATEKIDSIKTKIYWDADKVSKREAKLLSILVLFIQVLVAFVGVLKISQNFTYGWILIVASAASGVLRILGTRYDLKITRILINYPSWRRDKIVLKKYKSLGFDFE
;
A
#
# COMPACT_ATOMS: atom_id res chain seq x y z
N MET A 1 35.49 -2.91 -1.11
CA MET A 1 34.78 -1.71 -0.61
C MET A 1 35.51 -0.43 -0.99
N THR A 2 36.83 -0.37 -0.75
CA THR A 2 37.75 0.71 -1.14
C THR A 2 37.95 0.89 -2.66
N VAL A 3 37.56 -0.10 -3.47
CA VAL A 3 37.87 -0.14 -4.92
C VAL A 3 37.01 0.83 -5.74
N VAL A 4 35.71 0.93 -5.48
CA VAL A 4 34.80 1.82 -6.25
C VAL A 4 35.09 3.29 -5.96
N GLN A 5 35.19 3.64 -4.67
CA GLN A 5 35.61 4.98 -4.25
C GLN A 5 37.03 5.28 -4.72
N GLY A 6 37.94 4.30 -4.67
CA GLY A 6 39.30 4.41 -5.21
C GLY A 6 39.34 4.64 -6.72
N HIS A 7 38.45 4.00 -7.49
CA HIS A 7 38.33 4.21 -8.93
C HIS A 7 37.81 5.62 -9.25
N MET A 8 36.77 6.09 -8.55
CA MET A 8 36.26 7.45 -8.73
C MET A 8 37.28 8.52 -8.34
N LEU A 9 38.02 8.32 -7.24
CA LEU A 9 39.11 9.19 -6.83
C LEU A 9 40.29 9.14 -7.83
N ALA A 10 40.62 7.97 -8.39
CA ALA A 10 41.65 7.84 -9.41
C ALA A 10 41.28 8.59 -10.70
N ASN A 11 40.03 8.46 -11.17
CA ASN A 11 39.52 9.21 -12.32
C ASN A 11 39.56 10.72 -12.06
N ALA A 12 39.23 11.15 -10.84
CA ALA A 12 39.31 12.54 -10.43
C ALA A 12 40.74 13.10 -10.42
N LEU A 13 41.71 12.30 -9.98
CA LEU A 13 43.13 12.69 -9.96
C LEU A 13 43.70 12.86 -11.37
N LEU A 14 43.11 12.19 -12.37
CA LEU A 14 43.48 12.31 -13.78
C LEU A 14 42.83 13.51 -14.48
N CYS A 15 41.82 14.15 -13.88
CA CYS A 15 41.14 15.32 -14.42
C CYS A 15 41.80 16.62 -13.94
N PRO A 16 42.48 17.40 -14.82
CA PRO A 16 43.20 18.62 -14.45
C PRO A 16 42.30 19.72 -13.86
N ASP A 17 41.01 19.72 -14.21
CA ASP A 17 40.03 20.79 -13.94
C ASP A 17 39.53 20.84 -12.49
N LEU A 18 39.78 19.78 -11.69
CA LEU A 18 39.35 19.74 -10.28
C LEU A 18 40.19 20.62 -9.36
N LYS A 19 41.37 21.07 -9.79
CA LYS A 19 42.27 21.89 -8.96
C LYS A 19 41.84 23.35 -8.80
N SER A 20 40.92 23.85 -9.62
CA SER A 20 40.55 25.28 -9.65
C SER A 20 39.05 25.59 -9.63
N SER A 21 38.16 24.57 -9.56
CA SER A 21 36.72 24.82 -9.61
C SER A 21 36.17 25.43 -8.30
N LYS A 22 35.24 26.39 -8.41
CA LYS A 22 34.40 26.81 -7.26
C LYS A 22 33.74 25.57 -6.66
N LYS A 23 33.60 25.53 -5.33
CA LYS A 23 33.01 24.38 -4.62
C LYS A 23 31.48 24.29 -4.75
N THR A 24 30.84 25.19 -5.48
CA THR A 24 29.38 25.37 -5.52
C THR A 24 28.83 25.38 -6.95
N TYR A 25 27.54 25.10 -7.06
CA TYR A 25 26.71 25.09 -8.27
C TYR A 25 25.65 26.22 -8.24
N ASP A 26 25.89 27.28 -7.48
CA ASP A 26 24.97 28.41 -7.23
C ASP A 26 24.50 29.13 -8.50
N GLU A 27 25.32 29.12 -9.55
CA GLU A 27 25.05 29.78 -10.83
C GLU A 27 24.44 28.85 -11.90
N VAL A 28 24.19 27.56 -11.60
CA VAL A 28 23.69 26.58 -12.57
C VAL A 28 22.39 25.90 -12.13
N THR A 29 21.48 25.73 -13.10
CA THR A 29 20.27 24.92 -12.94
C THR A 29 20.38 23.65 -13.80
N PHE A 30 20.23 22.49 -13.15
CA PHE A 30 20.23 21.18 -13.78
C PHE A 30 18.79 20.78 -14.13
N PHE A 31 18.53 20.63 -15.42
CA PHE A 31 17.23 20.24 -15.96
C PHE A 31 17.19 18.73 -16.14
N PHE A 32 16.29 18.05 -15.46
CA PHE A 32 16.15 16.59 -15.55
C PHE A 32 15.26 16.21 -16.71
N ASP A 33 15.75 15.25 -17.48
CA ASP A 33 15.03 14.54 -18.53
C ASP A 33 14.01 13.54 -17.95
N MET A 34 13.06 13.07 -18.77
CA MET A 34 11.92 12.25 -18.36
C MET A 34 12.32 10.94 -17.63
N PRO A 35 13.35 10.18 -18.05
CA PRO A 35 13.78 8.99 -17.31
C PRO A 35 14.17 9.29 -15.86
N LEU A 36 14.87 10.39 -15.60
CA LEU A 36 15.25 10.78 -14.23
C LEU A 36 14.02 11.16 -13.38
N LEU A 37 12.98 11.72 -14.00
CA LEU A 37 11.71 11.97 -13.32
C LEU A 37 10.97 10.65 -12.99
N LEU A 38 11.05 9.63 -13.85
CA LEU A 38 10.51 8.29 -13.54
C LEU A 38 11.22 7.66 -12.34
N GLN A 39 12.55 7.75 -12.28
CA GLN A 39 13.35 7.28 -11.14
C GLN A 39 12.94 8.01 -9.87
N PHE A 40 12.79 9.33 -9.94
CA PHE A 40 12.40 10.16 -8.80
C PHE A 40 11.02 9.78 -8.24
N LEU A 41 10.06 9.50 -9.12
CA LEU A 41 8.74 8.99 -8.74
C LEU A 41 8.76 7.54 -8.24
N GLY A 42 9.89 6.82 -8.39
CA GLY A 42 10.03 5.42 -8.02
C GLY A 42 9.34 4.46 -8.98
N LEU A 43 9.16 4.88 -10.23
CA LEU A 43 8.57 4.07 -11.30
C LEU A 43 9.61 3.19 -12.00
N GLU A 44 10.90 3.41 -11.74
CA GLU A 44 12.00 2.53 -12.20
C GLU A 44 12.57 1.63 -11.10
N GLY A 45 11.97 1.66 -9.91
CA GLY A 45 12.32 0.80 -8.79
C GLY A 45 13.02 1.54 -7.64
N PRO A 46 13.22 0.87 -6.50
CA PRO A 46 13.70 1.50 -5.28
C PRO A 46 15.19 1.88 -5.32
N ALA A 47 16.01 1.12 -6.06
CA ALA A 47 17.44 1.39 -6.19
C ALA A 47 17.69 2.69 -6.97
N GLU A 48 17.03 2.85 -8.13
CA GLU A 48 17.11 4.07 -8.95
C GLU A 48 16.57 5.28 -8.20
N LYS A 49 15.43 5.13 -7.51
CA LYS A 49 14.90 6.20 -6.65
C LYS A 49 15.89 6.65 -5.59
N ALA A 50 16.56 5.70 -4.94
CA ALA A 50 17.55 6.03 -3.91
C ALA A 50 18.80 6.71 -4.48
N ALA A 51 19.21 6.38 -5.70
CA ALA A 51 20.33 7.01 -6.38
C ALA A 51 20.00 8.46 -6.79
N ILE A 52 18.85 8.68 -7.43
CA ILE A 52 18.44 10.02 -7.86
C ILE A 52 18.13 10.94 -6.69
N ASP A 53 17.54 10.43 -5.59
CA ASP A 53 17.33 11.20 -4.37
C ASP A 53 18.66 11.67 -3.75
N GLU A 54 19.69 10.81 -3.73
CA GLU A 54 21.03 11.21 -3.26
C GLU A 54 21.67 12.24 -4.19
N LEU A 55 21.54 12.07 -5.51
CA LEU A 55 22.05 13.03 -6.48
C LEU A 55 21.42 14.42 -6.31
N ILE A 56 20.09 14.49 -6.18
CA ILE A 56 19.36 15.74 -5.95
C ILE A 56 19.84 16.40 -4.65
N ASN A 57 19.91 15.64 -3.56
CA ASN A 57 20.37 16.16 -2.27
C ASN A 57 21.81 16.69 -2.34
N LEU A 58 22.68 15.99 -3.06
CA LEU A 58 24.08 16.39 -3.24
C LEU A 58 24.20 17.67 -4.07
N VAL A 59 23.45 17.78 -5.17
CA VAL A 59 23.40 18.99 -6.00
C VAL A 59 22.88 20.18 -5.19
N GLN A 60 21.81 19.99 -4.41
CA GLN A 60 21.25 21.03 -3.55
C GLN A 60 22.21 21.44 -2.42
N ALA A 61 22.93 20.48 -1.83
CA ALA A 61 23.97 20.75 -0.82
C ALA A 61 25.15 21.56 -1.38
N LEU A 62 25.39 21.45 -2.70
CA LEU A 62 26.34 22.27 -3.44
C LEU A 62 25.71 23.58 -3.95
N GLU A 63 24.52 23.96 -3.48
CA GLU A 63 23.76 25.17 -3.87
C GLU A 63 23.24 25.16 -5.32
N GLY A 64 23.31 24.02 -5.99
CA GLY A 64 22.76 23.83 -7.33
C GLY A 64 21.24 23.74 -7.33
N LYS A 65 20.62 24.24 -8.39
CA LYS A 65 19.16 24.15 -8.59
C LYS A 65 18.82 22.95 -9.46
N VAL A 66 17.77 22.22 -9.09
CA VAL A 66 17.22 21.12 -9.90
C VAL A 66 15.86 21.53 -10.43
N ALA A 67 15.66 21.36 -11.73
CA ALA A 67 14.45 21.74 -12.43
C ALA A 67 14.08 20.70 -13.50
N CYS A 68 12.90 20.82 -14.09
CA CYS A 68 12.52 20.15 -15.33
C CYS A 68 11.66 21.08 -16.18
N PHE A 69 11.53 20.79 -17.47
CA PHE A 69 10.67 21.59 -18.34
C PHE A 69 9.22 21.12 -18.29
N SER A 70 8.30 22.04 -18.53
CA SER A 70 6.86 21.74 -18.60
C SER A 70 6.54 20.63 -19.61
N HIS A 71 7.21 20.61 -20.77
CA HIS A 71 7.02 19.56 -21.78
C HIS A 71 7.54 18.19 -21.33
N THR A 72 8.60 18.14 -20.52
CA THR A 72 9.13 16.89 -19.93
C THR A 72 8.11 16.29 -18.96
N VAL A 73 7.39 17.13 -18.21
CA VAL A 73 6.30 16.69 -17.33
C VAL A 73 5.10 16.19 -18.15
N GLU A 74 4.75 16.84 -19.25
CA GLU A 74 3.72 16.34 -20.19
C GLU A 74 4.09 14.99 -20.79
N GLU A 75 5.37 14.81 -21.18
CA GLU A 75 5.90 13.54 -21.66
C GLU A 75 5.79 12.44 -20.60
N LEU A 76 6.23 12.74 -19.37
CA LEU A 76 6.12 11.84 -18.23
C LEU A 76 4.68 11.39 -18.00
N LYS A 77 3.73 12.34 -17.93
CA LYS A 77 2.30 12.05 -17.76
C LYS A 77 1.77 11.13 -18.86
N SER A 78 2.12 11.42 -20.11
CA SER A 78 1.75 10.60 -21.27
C SER A 78 2.36 9.20 -21.19
N SER A 79 3.63 9.08 -20.83
CA SER A 79 4.35 7.80 -20.73
C SER A 79 3.73 6.90 -19.65
N VAL A 80 3.54 7.43 -18.44
CA VAL A 80 2.92 6.70 -17.32
C VAL A 80 1.49 6.30 -17.64
N SER A 81 0.70 7.20 -18.25
CA SER A 81 -0.69 6.90 -18.63
C SER A 81 -0.77 5.78 -19.67
N LYS A 82 0.14 5.76 -20.65
CA LYS A 82 0.22 4.66 -21.62
C LYS A 82 0.62 3.35 -20.95
N SER A 83 1.62 3.35 -20.07
CA SER A 83 2.00 2.15 -19.32
C SER A 83 0.85 1.59 -18.48
N ALA A 84 -0.01 2.46 -17.93
CA ALA A 84 -1.21 2.05 -17.19
C ALA A 84 -2.23 1.29 -18.05
N GLU A 85 -2.27 1.51 -19.37
CA GLU A 85 -3.13 0.73 -20.27
C GLU A 85 -2.65 -0.72 -20.45
N PHE A 86 -1.36 -0.96 -20.23
CA PHE A 86 -0.73 -2.25 -20.45
C PHE A 86 -0.36 -3.00 -19.16
N ILE A 87 -0.61 -2.43 -17.97
CA ILE A 87 -0.25 -3.08 -16.71
C ILE A 87 -0.93 -4.45 -16.54
N ASP A 88 -2.24 -4.50 -16.84
CA ASP A 88 -3.05 -5.72 -16.83
C ASP A 88 -2.89 -6.55 -18.12
N SER A 89 -2.21 -5.99 -19.14
CA SER A 89 -2.02 -6.63 -20.44
C SER A 89 -0.78 -7.52 -20.43
N PRO A 90 -0.88 -8.76 -20.92
CA PRO A 90 0.28 -9.63 -21.17
C PRO A 90 1.30 -9.06 -22.17
N LYS A 91 0.95 -7.99 -22.89
CA LYS A 91 1.83 -7.27 -23.83
C LYS A 91 2.51 -6.05 -23.19
N GLY A 92 2.20 -5.75 -21.92
CA GLY A 92 2.86 -4.69 -21.18
C GLY A 92 4.33 -5.00 -20.97
N LYS A 93 5.16 -4.20 -21.63
CA LYS A 93 6.62 -4.23 -21.56
C LYS A 93 7.14 -2.91 -20.96
N GLY A 94 8.39 -2.95 -20.53
CA GLY A 94 9.14 -1.78 -20.09
C GLY A 94 9.11 -1.56 -18.58
N THR A 95 10.15 -0.88 -18.12
CA THR A 95 10.49 -0.64 -16.71
C THR A 95 9.29 -0.23 -15.84
N ILE A 96 8.44 0.70 -16.30
CA ILE A 96 7.28 1.19 -15.53
C ILE A 96 6.29 0.06 -15.23
N VAL A 97 5.99 -0.78 -16.22
CA VAL A 97 5.02 -1.88 -16.07
C VAL A 97 5.58 -2.96 -15.16
N GLU A 98 6.84 -3.34 -15.35
CA GLU A 98 7.53 -4.34 -14.54
C GLU A 98 7.58 -3.95 -13.06
N GLU A 99 7.99 -2.71 -12.76
CA GLU A 99 8.09 -2.22 -11.39
C GLU A 99 6.70 -2.00 -10.77
N ALA A 100 5.70 -1.58 -11.55
CA ALA A 100 4.34 -1.48 -11.05
C ALA A 100 3.78 -2.85 -10.64
N ARG A 101 4.00 -3.88 -11.47
CA ARG A 101 3.62 -5.27 -11.13
C ARG A 101 4.36 -5.78 -9.89
N ARG A 102 5.67 -5.56 -9.82
CA ARG A 102 6.48 -5.93 -8.65
C ARG A 102 5.98 -5.26 -7.37
N ALA A 103 5.63 -3.98 -7.45
CA ALA A 103 5.13 -3.21 -6.32
C ALA A 103 3.65 -3.50 -6.00
N GLY A 104 2.98 -4.37 -6.75
CA GLY A 104 1.56 -4.66 -6.58
C GLY A 104 0.63 -3.48 -6.89
N LYS A 105 1.10 -2.52 -7.70
CA LYS A 105 0.30 -1.36 -8.13
C LYS A 105 -0.65 -1.76 -9.24
N ASP A 106 -1.81 -1.12 -9.27
CA ASP A 106 -2.81 -1.32 -10.33
C ASP A 106 -2.86 -0.16 -11.33
N LYS A 107 -3.77 -0.26 -12.31
CA LYS A 107 -4.00 0.79 -13.30
C LYS A 107 -4.42 2.12 -12.67
N ALA A 108 -5.25 2.10 -11.62
CA ALA A 108 -5.74 3.30 -10.98
C ALA A 108 -4.60 4.04 -10.27
N ASP A 109 -3.67 3.30 -9.64
CA ASP A 109 -2.47 3.86 -9.01
C ASP A 109 -1.60 4.61 -10.03
N LEU A 110 -1.31 4.02 -11.19
CA LEU A 110 -0.51 4.67 -12.23
C LEU A 110 -1.20 5.92 -12.81
N ILE A 111 -2.52 5.86 -13.02
CA ILE A 111 -3.29 7.03 -13.46
C ILE A 111 -3.28 8.13 -12.40
N LEU A 112 -3.37 7.78 -11.13
CA LEU A 112 -3.30 8.74 -10.02
C LEU A 112 -1.92 9.41 -9.98
N ILE A 113 -0.85 8.62 -10.10
CA ILE A 113 0.53 9.13 -10.17
C ILE A 113 0.69 10.09 -11.35
N ALA A 114 0.20 9.73 -12.55
CA ALA A 114 0.26 10.60 -13.72
C ALA A 114 -0.50 11.93 -13.49
N LYS A 115 -1.72 11.87 -12.91
CA LYS A 115 -2.50 13.08 -12.60
C LYS A 115 -1.82 13.98 -11.56
N GLN A 116 -1.13 13.38 -10.60
CA GLN A 116 -0.46 14.09 -9.50
C GLN A 116 1.01 14.39 -9.78
N ALA A 117 1.54 14.03 -10.96
CA ALA A 117 2.98 14.09 -11.27
C ALA A 117 3.59 15.48 -11.00
N GLU A 118 2.92 16.56 -11.39
CA GLU A 118 3.39 17.93 -11.12
C GLU A 118 3.59 18.16 -9.61
N LYS A 119 2.54 17.90 -8.83
CA LYS A 119 2.58 18.05 -7.37
C LYS A 119 3.64 17.17 -6.71
N LEU A 120 3.82 15.94 -7.20
CA LEU A 120 4.81 15.01 -6.65
C LEU A 120 6.26 15.43 -6.95
N ILE A 121 6.47 16.22 -8.01
CA ILE A 121 7.80 16.67 -8.47
C ILE A 121 8.16 18.03 -7.87
N GLU A 122 7.20 18.95 -7.77
CA GLU A 122 7.39 20.33 -7.31
C GLU A 122 8.04 20.45 -5.92
N ASP A 123 7.90 19.44 -5.05
CA ASP A 123 8.48 19.44 -3.71
C ASP A 123 10.02 19.49 -3.71
N LYS A 124 10.69 18.96 -4.74
CA LYS A 124 12.17 18.93 -4.84
C LYS A 124 12.72 19.44 -6.16
N ILE A 125 11.92 19.47 -7.22
CA ILE A 125 12.33 19.82 -8.58
C ILE A 125 11.41 20.92 -9.09
N SER A 126 11.98 22.06 -9.46
CA SER A 126 11.20 23.19 -9.97
C SER A 126 10.72 22.93 -11.41
N ILE A 127 9.43 23.14 -11.68
CA ILE A 127 8.89 23.04 -13.04
C ILE A 127 9.03 24.41 -13.73
N ILE A 128 9.81 24.44 -14.81
CA ILE A 128 10.07 25.67 -15.59
C ILE A 128 9.29 25.60 -16.90
N PRO A 129 8.52 26.66 -17.26
CA PRO A 129 7.84 26.72 -18.54
C PRO A 129 8.83 26.60 -19.71
N THR A 130 8.49 25.75 -20.68
CA THR A 130 9.30 25.59 -21.89
C THR A 130 9.38 26.92 -22.64
N PRO A 131 10.58 27.42 -22.98
CA PRO A 131 10.75 28.64 -23.75
C PRO A 131 9.95 28.62 -25.07
N PRO A 132 9.02 29.57 -25.27
CA PRO A 132 8.20 29.62 -26.48
C PRO A 132 9.04 29.98 -27.71
N TYR A 133 8.58 29.58 -28.89
CA TYR A 133 9.17 29.99 -30.17
C TYR A 133 8.89 31.47 -30.41
N LYS A 134 9.87 32.34 -30.14
CA LYS A 134 9.76 33.79 -30.28
C LYS A 134 10.89 34.34 -31.14
N GLU A 135 10.57 35.34 -31.94
CA GLU A 135 11.55 35.98 -32.85
C GLU A 135 12.77 36.54 -32.10
N LYS A 136 12.57 37.06 -30.88
CA LYS A 136 13.65 37.58 -30.02
C LYS A 136 14.60 36.50 -29.47
N THR A 137 14.15 35.26 -29.32
CA THR A 137 14.97 34.15 -28.85
C THR A 137 15.58 33.35 -29.99
N LYS A 138 15.07 33.53 -31.22
CA LYS A 138 15.48 32.80 -32.42
C LYS A 138 16.98 32.81 -32.69
N GLN A 139 17.67 33.89 -32.32
CA GLN A 139 19.13 34.00 -32.47
C GLN A 139 19.93 33.07 -31.53
N PHE A 140 19.29 32.53 -30.50
CA PHE A 140 19.87 31.58 -29.54
C PHE A 140 19.28 30.17 -29.71
N GLU A 141 18.44 29.97 -30.74
CA GLU A 141 17.86 28.68 -31.05
C GLU A 141 18.81 27.89 -31.94
N ILE A 142 18.85 26.59 -31.72
CA ILE A 142 19.61 25.66 -32.55
C ILE A 142 18.89 25.41 -33.87
N GLY A 143 19.65 25.00 -34.89
CA GLY A 143 19.08 24.42 -36.10
C GLY A 143 18.47 23.04 -35.78
N GLU A 144 17.18 23.01 -35.40
CA GLU A 144 16.49 21.78 -34.98
C GLU A 144 16.61 20.65 -36.02
N GLU A 145 16.47 20.95 -37.32
CA GLU A 145 16.61 19.95 -38.40
C GLU A 145 18.03 19.35 -38.48
N ILE A 146 19.05 20.16 -38.22
CA ILE A 146 20.45 19.69 -38.21
C ILE A 146 20.69 18.81 -37.00
N PHE A 147 20.18 19.22 -35.84
CA PHE A 147 20.29 18.42 -34.61
C PHE A 147 19.52 17.10 -34.73
N GLU A 148 18.34 17.12 -35.35
CA GLU A 148 17.56 15.92 -35.67
C GLU A 148 18.38 14.94 -36.52
N GLY A 149 19.10 15.43 -37.53
CA GLY A 149 19.99 14.61 -38.35
C GLY A 149 21.14 13.98 -37.55
N VAL A 150 21.73 14.72 -36.59
CA VAL A 150 22.76 14.16 -35.69
C VAL A 150 22.16 13.09 -34.77
N LEU A 151 20.98 13.35 -34.22
CA LEU A 151 20.26 12.40 -33.36
C LEU A 151 19.93 11.09 -34.09
N GLN A 152 19.46 11.16 -35.34
CA GLN A 152 19.13 9.96 -36.13
C GLN A 152 20.36 9.07 -36.41
N ASN A 153 21.56 9.65 -36.50
CA ASN A 153 22.79 8.90 -36.73
C ASN A 153 23.32 8.19 -35.47
N GLU A 154 23.05 8.74 -34.29
CA GLU A 154 23.57 8.22 -33.02
C GLU A 154 22.53 7.40 -32.23
N ILE A 155 21.22 7.60 -32.48
CA ILE A 155 20.13 7.03 -31.68
C ILE A 155 19.00 6.54 -32.58
N ASN A 156 18.59 5.29 -32.36
CA ASN A 156 17.41 4.73 -33.01
C ASN A 156 16.15 5.00 -32.18
N TYR A 157 15.45 6.10 -32.48
CA TYR A 157 14.19 6.43 -31.82
C TYR A 157 13.04 5.57 -32.35
N HIS A 158 12.48 4.72 -31.50
CA HIS A 158 11.25 3.97 -31.80
C HIS A 158 10.00 4.87 -31.81
N ASN A 159 10.04 6.00 -31.10
CA ASN A 159 8.93 6.95 -30.98
C ASN A 159 9.38 8.35 -31.44
N PRO A 160 8.83 8.88 -32.56
CA PRO A 160 9.17 10.21 -33.05
C PRO A 160 8.90 11.34 -32.04
N LYS A 161 7.90 11.19 -31.16
CA LYS A 161 7.59 12.22 -30.16
C LYS A 161 8.67 12.37 -29.09
N ALA A 162 9.36 11.29 -28.72
CA ALA A 162 10.44 11.35 -27.73
C ALA A 162 11.59 12.22 -28.25
N ARG A 163 11.96 12.01 -29.52
CA ARG A 163 12.93 12.84 -30.23
C ARG A 163 12.54 14.33 -30.25
N ASP A 164 11.27 14.65 -30.48
CA ASP A 164 10.80 16.03 -30.47
C ASP A 164 10.94 16.69 -29.08
N TYR A 165 10.73 15.93 -28.00
CA TYR A 165 10.95 16.41 -26.64
C TYR A 165 12.44 16.61 -26.32
N ASP A 166 13.31 15.72 -26.80
CA ASP A 166 14.76 15.85 -26.66
C ASP A 166 15.28 17.10 -27.38
N ILE A 167 14.84 17.34 -28.62
CA ILE A 167 15.18 18.55 -29.39
C ILE A 167 14.70 19.80 -28.65
N LYS A 168 13.45 19.80 -28.16
CA LYS A 168 12.89 20.92 -27.37
C LYS A 168 13.69 21.18 -26.11
N SER A 169 14.12 20.13 -25.41
CA SER A 169 14.94 20.24 -24.19
C SER A 169 16.28 20.90 -24.51
N VAL A 170 17.01 20.42 -25.52
CA VAL A 170 18.31 20.98 -25.91
C VAL A 170 18.18 22.42 -26.39
N ARG A 171 17.20 22.72 -27.25
CA ARG A 171 16.87 24.10 -27.67
C ARG A 171 16.64 25.00 -26.47
N SER A 172 15.87 24.53 -25.48
CA SER A 172 15.56 25.31 -24.29
C SER A 172 16.81 25.65 -23.48
N ILE A 173 17.77 24.73 -23.38
CA ILE A 173 19.06 25.00 -22.74
C ILE A 173 19.85 26.07 -23.49
N TYR A 174 19.94 26.01 -24.83
CA TYR A 174 20.63 27.05 -25.60
C TYR A 174 20.00 28.44 -25.41
N ILE A 175 18.67 28.54 -25.38
CA ILE A 175 17.97 29.78 -25.07
C ILE A 175 18.32 30.29 -23.67
N LEU A 176 18.29 29.42 -22.66
CA LEU A 176 18.61 29.78 -21.26
C LEU A 176 20.09 30.17 -21.08
N ARG A 177 20.99 29.59 -21.87
CA ARG A 177 22.39 29.99 -21.94
C ARG A 177 22.57 31.34 -22.64
N SER A 178 21.62 31.74 -23.50
CA SER A 178 21.62 33.04 -24.20
C SER A 178 22.93 33.32 -24.94
N GLY A 179 23.45 32.31 -25.66
CA GLY A 179 24.70 32.41 -26.44
C GLY A 179 25.98 32.33 -25.61
N LEU A 180 25.91 31.93 -24.33
CA LEU A 180 27.11 31.66 -23.54
C LEU A 180 27.77 30.33 -23.94
N HIS A 181 29.08 30.37 -24.11
CA HIS A 181 29.95 29.19 -24.27
C HIS A 181 30.77 28.99 -22.99
N PRO A 182 30.23 28.26 -22.00
CA PRO A 182 30.87 28.12 -20.70
C PRO A 182 32.10 27.19 -20.75
N PHE A 183 33.15 27.60 -20.03
CA PHE A 183 34.39 26.84 -19.84
C PHE A 183 34.31 25.86 -18.64
N SER A 184 33.21 25.88 -17.90
CA SER A 184 33.01 25.10 -16.66
C SER A 184 31.52 24.91 -16.40
N ILE A 185 31.14 23.77 -15.80
CA ILE A 185 29.73 23.41 -15.56
C ILE A 185 29.05 24.45 -14.65
N GLU A 186 29.78 24.98 -13.68
CA GLU A 186 29.31 25.95 -12.69
C GLU A 186 28.83 27.25 -13.34
N LYS A 187 29.49 27.68 -14.42
CA LYS A 187 29.17 28.93 -15.14
C LYS A 187 28.21 28.73 -16.30
N SER A 188 27.65 27.53 -16.46
CA SER A 188 26.87 27.18 -17.63
C SER A 188 25.43 27.69 -17.62
N LYS A 189 24.94 28.24 -16.49
CA LYS A 189 23.55 28.67 -16.23
C LYS A 189 22.50 27.55 -16.28
N ALA A 190 22.53 26.74 -17.33
CA ALA A 190 21.58 25.67 -17.57
C ALA A 190 22.30 24.47 -18.20
N VAL A 191 21.98 23.26 -17.73
CA VAL A 191 22.45 21.99 -18.29
C VAL A 191 21.29 20.99 -18.26
N LEU A 192 21.08 20.26 -19.34
CA LEU A 192 20.18 19.11 -19.35
C LEU A 192 20.92 17.87 -18.83
N VAL A 193 20.27 17.11 -17.97
CA VAL A 193 20.78 15.88 -17.36
C VAL A 193 19.91 14.72 -17.84
N THR A 194 20.53 13.70 -18.40
CA THR A 194 19.86 12.52 -18.95
C THR A 194 20.55 11.23 -18.50
N GLY A 195 19.82 10.13 -18.40
CA GLY A 195 20.42 8.80 -18.25
C GLY A 195 20.94 8.22 -19.58
N ASN A 196 20.61 8.85 -20.72
CA ASN A 196 20.98 8.34 -22.05
C ASN A 196 22.35 8.88 -22.50
N SER A 197 23.37 8.02 -22.42
CA SER A 197 24.74 8.37 -22.84
C SER A 197 24.86 8.68 -24.34
N SER A 198 24.11 7.99 -25.21
CA SER A 198 24.08 8.28 -26.65
C SER A 198 23.47 9.66 -26.93
N PHE A 199 22.46 10.08 -26.16
CA PHE A 199 21.89 11.42 -26.26
C PHE A 199 22.86 12.51 -25.82
N SER A 200 23.52 12.32 -24.68
CA SER A 200 24.57 13.25 -24.24
C SER A 200 25.71 13.37 -25.27
N LYS A 201 26.13 12.25 -25.86
CA LYS A 201 27.15 12.22 -26.92
C LYS A 201 26.69 12.94 -28.19
N ALA A 202 25.47 12.70 -28.66
CA ALA A 202 24.92 13.36 -29.84
C ALA A 202 24.84 14.89 -29.65
N ALA A 203 24.40 15.35 -28.48
CA ALA A 203 24.36 16.76 -28.13
C ALA A 203 25.77 17.39 -28.07
N PHE A 204 26.75 16.66 -27.54
CA PHE A 204 28.15 17.11 -27.53
C PHE A 204 28.73 17.23 -28.94
N GLU A 205 28.53 16.23 -29.80
CA GLU A 205 28.99 16.27 -31.20
C GLU A 205 28.34 17.41 -31.99
N TYR A 206 27.05 17.65 -31.77
CA TYR A 206 26.35 18.80 -32.34
C TYR A 206 26.96 20.12 -31.87
N GLY A 207 27.11 20.30 -30.55
CA GLY A 207 27.67 21.52 -29.96
C GLY A 207 29.09 21.83 -30.43
N LYS A 208 29.91 20.79 -30.61
CA LYS A 208 31.29 20.89 -31.13
C LYS A 208 31.34 21.30 -32.59
N LYS A 209 30.45 20.77 -33.44
CA LYS A 209 30.45 20.99 -34.89
C LYS A 209 29.76 22.29 -35.31
N TYR A 210 28.67 22.65 -34.66
CA TYR A 210 27.76 23.71 -35.14
C TYR A 210 27.70 24.94 -34.22
N GLU A 211 27.90 24.77 -32.90
CA GLU A 211 27.62 25.81 -31.90
C GLU A 211 28.87 26.25 -31.10
N GLN A 212 30.08 25.88 -31.55
CA GLN A 212 31.37 26.21 -30.90
C GLN A 212 31.44 25.92 -29.39
N SER A 213 30.58 25.06 -28.87
CA SER A 213 30.45 24.74 -27.46
C SER A 213 31.36 23.55 -27.13
N GLN A 214 32.68 23.79 -27.17
CA GLN A 214 33.68 22.72 -27.14
C GLN A 214 33.96 22.18 -25.73
N GLU A 215 33.76 23.00 -24.70
CA GLU A 215 34.25 22.68 -23.36
C GLU A 215 33.18 22.10 -22.44
N VAL A 216 31.97 22.65 -22.46
CA VAL A 216 30.84 22.15 -21.65
C VAL A 216 29.60 21.93 -22.50
N SER A 217 29.26 20.65 -22.67
CA SER A 217 28.05 20.22 -23.36
C SER A 217 26.78 20.86 -22.77
N THR A 218 25.76 21.03 -23.60
CA THR A 218 24.41 21.39 -23.14
C THR A 218 23.72 20.24 -22.44
N VAL A 219 24.13 19.01 -22.73
CA VAL A 219 23.59 17.77 -22.15
C VAL A 219 24.70 16.96 -21.52
N ILE A 220 24.56 16.63 -20.24
CA ILE A 220 25.45 15.73 -19.50
C ILE A 220 24.68 14.50 -19.04
N THR A 221 25.41 13.42 -18.74
CA THR A 221 24.78 12.28 -18.07
C THR A 221 24.58 12.53 -16.58
N ASP A 222 23.55 11.93 -16.01
CA ASP A 222 23.34 11.80 -14.56
C ASP A 222 24.60 11.27 -13.85
N PHE A 223 25.23 10.24 -14.42
CA PHE A 223 26.50 9.70 -13.92
C PHE A 223 27.63 10.73 -13.92
N SER A 224 27.74 11.55 -14.98
CA SER A 224 28.76 12.62 -15.04
C SER A 224 28.51 13.69 -13.97
N LEU A 225 27.24 14.05 -13.76
CA LEU A 225 26.85 14.98 -12.72
C LEU A 225 27.13 14.41 -11.33
N ALA A 226 26.74 13.18 -11.06
CA ALA A 226 26.97 12.50 -9.79
C ALA A 226 28.46 12.40 -9.46
N ASN A 227 29.30 12.01 -10.42
CA ASN A 227 30.75 11.98 -10.25
C ASN A 227 31.31 13.37 -9.93
N THR A 228 30.98 14.40 -10.73
CA THR A 228 31.52 15.75 -10.52
C THR A 228 31.05 16.37 -9.22
N ALA A 229 29.78 16.17 -8.84
CA ALA A 229 29.22 16.62 -7.58
C ALA A 229 29.85 15.87 -6.39
N TRP A 230 30.02 14.55 -6.49
CA TRP A 230 30.63 13.75 -5.44
C TRP A 230 32.08 14.14 -5.19
N LEU A 231 32.84 14.45 -6.24
CA LEU A 231 34.23 14.90 -6.10
C LEU A 231 34.36 16.26 -5.41
N LYS A 232 33.34 17.11 -5.49
CA LYS A 232 33.28 18.38 -4.75
C LYS A 232 32.93 18.17 -3.27
N ALA A 233 32.04 17.22 -2.97
CA ALA A 233 31.61 16.91 -1.60
C ALA A 233 31.52 15.39 -1.33
N PRO A 234 32.66 14.66 -1.21
CA PRO A 234 32.65 13.20 -1.04
C PRO A 234 31.95 12.74 0.24
N GLN A 235 31.97 13.59 1.28
CA GLN A 235 31.32 13.35 2.57
C GLN A 235 29.82 13.65 2.54
N GLY A 236 29.32 14.39 1.54
CA GLY A 236 27.90 14.71 1.40
C GLY A 236 27.06 13.53 0.93
N ALA A 237 27.67 12.60 0.17
CA ALA A 237 27.02 11.38 -0.29
C ALA A 237 28.01 10.20 -0.38
N PRO A 238 28.51 9.67 0.74
CA PRO A 238 29.58 8.66 0.75
C PRO A 238 29.16 7.32 0.11
N SER A 239 27.86 7.02 0.08
CA SER A 239 27.28 5.81 -0.50
C SER A 239 26.92 5.92 -1.97
N LEU A 240 26.87 7.12 -2.55
CA LEU A 240 26.40 7.36 -3.92
C LEU A 240 27.14 6.49 -4.96
N PRO A 241 28.50 6.44 -4.97
CA PRO A 241 29.25 5.55 -5.86
C PRO A 241 28.80 4.08 -5.82
N ARG A 242 28.49 3.59 -4.62
CA ARG A 242 28.06 2.20 -4.43
C ARG A 242 26.64 1.99 -4.94
N LYS A 243 25.75 2.97 -4.70
CA LYS A 243 24.36 2.90 -5.14
C LYS A 243 24.26 2.95 -6.65
N GLU A 244 25.06 3.77 -7.32
CA GLU A 244 25.14 3.80 -8.78
C GLU A 244 25.60 2.46 -9.35
N VAL A 245 26.68 1.87 -8.83
CA VAL A 245 27.14 0.55 -9.29
C VAL A 245 26.07 -0.52 -9.07
N LEU A 246 25.34 -0.45 -7.95
CA LEU A 246 24.25 -1.37 -7.67
C LEU A 246 23.07 -1.17 -8.64
N ALA A 247 22.71 0.08 -8.94
CA ALA A 247 21.68 0.43 -9.92
C ALA A 247 22.06 -0.08 -11.31
N PHE A 248 23.29 0.18 -11.77
CA PHE A 248 23.81 -0.36 -13.03
C PHE A 248 23.81 -1.89 -13.06
N ALA A 249 24.26 -2.56 -11.98
CA ALA A 249 24.22 -4.01 -11.90
C ALA A 249 22.78 -4.54 -11.93
N TYR A 250 21.85 -3.86 -11.25
CA TYR A 250 20.44 -4.23 -11.23
C TYR A 250 19.79 -4.08 -12.61
N ALA A 251 20.06 -2.97 -13.30
CA ALA A 251 19.63 -2.73 -14.66
C ALA A 251 20.21 -3.78 -15.64
N ALA A 252 21.47 -4.16 -15.48
CA ALA A 252 22.12 -5.20 -16.29
C ALA A 252 21.58 -6.62 -16.03
N LEU A 253 21.05 -6.87 -14.84
CA LEU A 253 20.35 -8.13 -14.49
C LEU A 253 18.90 -8.15 -14.99
N ARG A 254 18.38 -7.05 -15.53
CA ARG A 254 17.05 -7.06 -16.16
C ARG A 254 17.12 -7.82 -17.47
N PRO A 255 16.08 -8.60 -17.80
CA PRO A 255 16.06 -9.32 -19.06
C PRO A 255 15.94 -8.35 -20.23
N SER A 256 16.58 -8.68 -21.34
CA SER A 256 16.43 -7.90 -22.56
C SER A 256 15.02 -8.03 -23.12
N ASP A 257 14.58 -7.04 -23.90
CA ASP A 257 13.31 -7.11 -24.64
C ASP A 257 13.24 -8.34 -25.56
N ASP A 258 14.39 -8.77 -26.09
CA ASP A 258 14.53 -9.95 -26.94
C ASP A 258 14.28 -11.23 -26.16
N PHE A 259 14.93 -11.40 -25.00
CA PHE A 259 14.72 -12.55 -24.13
C PHE A 259 13.25 -12.63 -23.69
N TRP A 260 12.65 -11.50 -23.30
CA TRP A 260 11.23 -11.47 -22.95
C TRP A 260 10.33 -11.86 -24.12
N THR A 261 10.68 -11.43 -25.33
CA THR A 261 9.95 -11.84 -26.53
C THR A 261 10.07 -13.35 -26.77
N ALA A 262 11.25 -13.94 -26.54
CA ALA A 262 11.45 -15.38 -26.61
C ALA A 262 10.62 -16.13 -25.57
N VAL A 263 10.58 -15.68 -24.31
CA VAL A 263 9.73 -16.24 -23.25
C VAL A 263 8.26 -16.22 -23.63
N LEU A 264 7.75 -15.09 -24.13
CA LEU A 264 6.34 -14.96 -24.50
C LEU A 264 5.98 -15.87 -25.69
N ASN A 265 6.84 -15.94 -26.70
CA ASN A 265 6.65 -16.82 -27.85
C ASN A 265 6.66 -18.30 -27.44
N LYS A 266 7.57 -18.67 -26.53
CA LYS A 266 7.69 -20.03 -26.00
C LYS A 266 6.46 -20.42 -25.18
N ALA A 267 6.00 -19.52 -24.30
CA ALA A 267 4.79 -19.72 -23.51
C ALA A 267 3.57 -19.93 -24.41
N GLU A 268 3.42 -19.13 -25.47
CA GLU A 268 2.33 -19.25 -26.43
C GLU A 268 2.39 -20.59 -27.19
N GLN A 269 3.58 -21.00 -27.65
CA GLN A 269 3.78 -22.31 -28.27
C GLN A 269 3.40 -23.45 -27.33
N MET A 270 3.85 -23.41 -26.07
CA MET A 270 3.53 -24.45 -25.08
C MET A 270 2.04 -24.51 -24.74
N GLN A 271 1.32 -23.39 -24.80
CA GLN A 271 -0.12 -23.37 -24.63
C GLN A 271 -0.83 -24.01 -25.84
N VAL A 272 -0.42 -23.66 -27.06
CA VAL A 272 -0.97 -24.25 -28.30
C VAL A 272 -0.70 -25.76 -28.34
N ASP A 273 0.47 -26.19 -27.90
CA ASP A 273 0.86 -27.60 -27.77
C ASP A 273 0.12 -28.33 -26.62
N GLY A 274 -0.65 -27.62 -25.79
CA GLY A 274 -1.38 -28.18 -24.64
C GLY A 274 -0.48 -28.60 -23.46
N LYS A 275 0.78 -28.16 -23.43
CA LYS A 275 1.75 -28.49 -22.36
C LYS A 275 1.55 -27.67 -21.09
N ILE A 276 0.97 -26.48 -21.21
CA ILE A 276 0.62 -25.60 -20.07
C ILE A 276 -0.83 -25.15 -20.17
N SER A 277 -1.46 -24.88 -19.03
CA SER A 277 -2.84 -24.39 -19.00
C SER A 277 -2.93 -22.90 -19.37
N ALA A 278 -4.14 -22.41 -19.69
CA ALA A 278 -4.36 -20.97 -19.91
C ALA A 278 -4.04 -20.13 -18.66
N ARG A 279 -4.19 -20.70 -17.46
CA ARG A 279 -3.79 -20.06 -16.19
C ARG A 279 -2.27 -19.94 -16.09
N ASP A 280 -1.55 -21.02 -16.38
CA ASP A 280 -0.08 -21.05 -16.31
C ASP A 280 0.54 -20.11 -17.34
N HIS A 281 -0.05 -20.10 -18.54
CA HIS A 281 0.29 -19.14 -19.58
C HIS A 281 0.07 -17.69 -19.11
N GLN A 282 -1.01 -17.40 -18.40
CA GLN A 282 -1.23 -16.07 -17.83
C GLN A 282 -0.20 -15.74 -16.74
N LEU A 283 0.08 -16.68 -15.83
CA LEU A 283 1.08 -16.52 -14.77
C LEU A 283 2.47 -16.17 -15.33
N LEU A 284 2.93 -16.88 -16.37
CA LEU A 284 4.19 -16.55 -17.05
C LEU A 284 4.27 -15.11 -17.57
N ARG A 285 3.13 -14.53 -17.97
CA ARG A 285 3.07 -13.23 -18.62
C ARG A 285 2.85 -12.07 -17.65
N SER A 286 2.18 -12.31 -16.52
CA SER A 286 1.79 -11.26 -15.58
C SER A 286 2.49 -11.33 -14.22
N ASP A 287 2.97 -12.51 -13.82
CA ASP A 287 3.51 -12.71 -12.48
C ASP A 287 5.02 -12.42 -12.44
N TYR A 288 5.39 -11.40 -11.65
CA TYR A 288 6.78 -11.00 -11.47
C TYR A 288 7.65 -12.11 -10.85
N GLN A 289 7.12 -12.92 -9.94
CA GLN A 289 7.89 -13.99 -9.30
C GLN A 289 8.25 -15.09 -10.29
N VAL A 290 7.32 -15.44 -11.19
CA VAL A 290 7.57 -16.38 -12.28
C VAL A 290 8.64 -15.84 -13.22
N GLN A 291 8.57 -14.55 -13.54
CA GLN A 291 9.52 -13.86 -14.40
C GLN A 291 10.93 -13.77 -13.80
N ASP A 292 11.03 -13.40 -12.52
CA ASP A 292 12.28 -13.32 -11.77
C ASP A 292 12.96 -14.69 -11.64
N GLU A 293 12.18 -15.74 -11.42
CA GLU A 293 12.71 -17.09 -11.33
C GLU A 293 13.18 -17.63 -12.68
N LEU A 294 12.43 -17.38 -13.76
CA LEU A 294 12.87 -17.71 -15.11
C LEU A 294 14.22 -17.07 -15.39
N MET A 295 14.40 -15.79 -15.05
CA MET A 295 15.67 -15.10 -15.22
C MET A 295 16.81 -15.73 -14.41
N LYS A 296 16.56 -16.17 -13.16
CA LYS A 296 17.58 -16.87 -12.36
C LYS A 296 17.99 -18.21 -12.96
N LEU A 297 17.04 -18.94 -13.54
CA LEU A 297 17.29 -20.28 -14.10
C LEU A 297 17.95 -20.22 -15.47
N THR A 298 17.60 -19.24 -16.30
CA THR A 298 18.16 -19.10 -17.65
C THR A 298 19.33 -18.13 -17.71
N LEU A 299 19.53 -17.28 -16.70
CA LEU A 299 20.45 -16.14 -16.71
C LEU A 299 20.23 -15.20 -17.91
N GLY A 300 19.01 -15.18 -18.47
CA GLY A 300 18.68 -14.42 -19.66
C GLY A 300 19.16 -15.04 -20.98
N ASP A 301 19.59 -16.32 -20.97
CA ASP A 301 19.97 -17.06 -22.17
C ASP A 301 18.76 -17.76 -22.81
N ASP A 302 18.46 -17.42 -24.05
CA ASP A 302 17.39 -18.04 -24.85
C ASP A 302 17.61 -19.55 -25.05
N VAL A 303 18.86 -20.02 -25.08
CA VAL A 303 19.18 -21.45 -25.25
C VAL A 303 18.77 -22.25 -24.02
N ALA A 304 18.84 -21.64 -22.83
CA ALA A 304 18.43 -22.25 -21.58
C ALA A 304 16.88 -22.29 -21.42
N LEU A 305 16.14 -21.55 -22.25
CA LEU A 305 14.68 -21.48 -22.24
C LEU A 305 14.04 -22.73 -22.90
N THR A 306 14.05 -23.82 -22.14
CA THR A 306 13.46 -25.11 -22.54
C THR A 306 12.06 -25.31 -21.96
N ASP A 307 11.26 -26.20 -22.56
CA ASP A 307 9.93 -26.59 -22.04
C ASP A 307 10.02 -27.04 -20.56
N GLU A 308 11.10 -27.73 -20.19
CA GLU A 308 11.37 -28.17 -18.82
C GLU A 308 11.61 -26.99 -17.88
N SER A 309 12.46 -26.02 -18.28
CA SER A 309 12.73 -24.83 -17.48
C SER A 309 11.46 -24.02 -17.18
N VAL A 310 10.60 -23.85 -18.19
CA VAL A 310 9.33 -23.12 -18.09
C VAL A 310 8.36 -23.86 -17.16
N THR A 311 8.19 -25.16 -17.38
CA THR A 311 7.26 -25.99 -16.56
C THR A 311 7.73 -26.08 -15.11
N LYS A 312 9.03 -26.26 -14.88
CA LYS A 312 9.63 -26.30 -13.54
C LYS A 312 9.43 -25.00 -12.79
N THR A 313 9.58 -23.86 -13.49
CA THR A 313 9.38 -22.53 -12.89
C THR A 313 7.93 -22.32 -12.48
N ILE A 314 6.98 -22.60 -13.37
CA ILE A 314 5.55 -22.49 -13.07
C ILE A 314 5.15 -23.38 -11.89
N ASN A 315 5.59 -24.64 -11.88
CA ASN A 315 5.26 -25.56 -10.81
C ASN A 315 5.80 -25.08 -9.46
N ARG A 316 7.06 -24.62 -9.43
CA ARG A 316 7.69 -24.12 -8.21
C ARG A 316 6.95 -22.90 -7.64
N VAL A 317 6.67 -21.91 -8.48
CA VAL A 317 5.94 -20.71 -8.04
C VAL A 317 4.50 -21.04 -7.67
N SER A 318 3.82 -21.91 -8.43
CA SER A 318 2.47 -22.36 -8.09
C SER A 318 2.42 -23.11 -6.76
N ASP A 319 3.43 -23.89 -6.43
CA ASP A 319 3.51 -24.62 -5.16
C ASP A 319 3.85 -23.68 -3.99
N GLU A 320 4.69 -22.66 -4.20
CA GLU A 320 4.92 -21.58 -3.23
C GLU A 320 3.63 -20.78 -2.94
N ILE A 321 2.90 -20.36 -3.99
CA ILE A 321 1.61 -19.66 -3.84
C ILE A 321 0.62 -20.52 -3.04
N LYS A 322 0.52 -21.82 -3.36
CA LYS A 322 -0.35 -22.75 -2.62
C LYS A 322 0.08 -22.88 -1.16
N ALA A 323 1.39 -22.96 -0.88
CA ALA A 323 1.90 -23.08 0.48
C ALA A 323 1.55 -21.85 1.32
N GLU A 324 1.71 -20.65 0.76
CA GLU A 324 1.34 -19.39 1.43
C GLU A 324 -0.18 -19.30 1.68
N GLU A 325 -1.00 -19.73 0.72
CA GLU A 325 -2.46 -19.76 0.88
C GLU A 325 -2.91 -20.76 1.94
N ILE A 326 -2.26 -21.93 2.02
CA ILE A 326 -2.49 -22.92 3.07
C ILE A 326 -2.12 -22.33 4.44
N GLU A 327 -0.98 -21.66 4.55
CA GLU A 327 -0.54 -21.02 5.80
C GLU A 327 -1.53 -19.95 6.28
N LYS A 328 -1.97 -19.05 5.39
CA LYS A 328 -3.00 -18.04 5.69
C LYS A 328 -4.32 -18.69 6.09
N ARG A 329 -4.72 -19.77 5.42
CA ARG A 329 -5.96 -20.47 5.76
C ARG A 329 -5.87 -21.15 7.13
N LEU A 330 -4.71 -21.72 7.47
CA LEU A 330 -4.45 -22.30 8.79
C LEU A 330 -4.46 -21.24 9.89
N SER A 331 -3.86 -20.06 9.65
CA SER A 331 -3.87 -18.97 10.62
C SER A 331 -5.30 -18.48 10.87
N VAL A 332 -6.07 -18.21 9.82
CA VAL A 332 -7.48 -17.80 9.93
C VAL A 332 -8.33 -18.88 10.62
N GLN A 333 -8.11 -20.16 10.31
CA GLN A 333 -8.83 -21.25 10.97
C GLN A 333 -8.50 -21.31 12.48
N SER A 334 -7.24 -21.11 12.86
CA SER A 334 -6.83 -21.07 14.27
C SER A 334 -7.47 -19.90 15.02
N GLU A 335 -7.57 -18.73 14.39
CA GLU A 335 -8.27 -17.57 14.96
C GLU A 335 -9.77 -17.84 15.12
N LEU A 336 -10.41 -18.45 14.12
CA LEU A 336 -11.82 -18.84 14.19
C LEU A 336 -12.08 -19.85 15.30
N ASP A 337 -11.18 -20.82 15.51
CA ASP A 337 -11.32 -21.82 16.56
C ASP A 337 -11.13 -21.20 17.95
N HIS A 338 -10.19 -20.25 18.10
CA HIS A 338 -10.06 -19.45 19.32
C HIS A 338 -11.33 -18.65 19.63
N VAL A 339 -11.85 -17.90 18.65
CA VAL A 339 -13.08 -17.10 18.81
C VAL A 339 -14.28 -17.99 19.14
N ARG A 340 -14.40 -19.17 18.52
CA ARG A 340 -15.45 -20.14 18.84
C ARG A 340 -15.34 -20.65 20.27
N SER A 341 -14.12 -20.98 20.73
CA SER A 341 -13.88 -21.40 22.10
C SER A 341 -14.29 -20.32 23.11
N ASP A 342 -13.87 -19.07 22.87
CA ASP A 342 -14.23 -17.93 23.71
C ASP A 342 -15.75 -17.70 23.72
N LEU A 343 -16.42 -17.85 22.58
CA LEU A 343 -17.88 -17.74 22.47
C LEU A 343 -18.58 -18.84 23.28
N THR A 344 -18.13 -20.10 23.16
CA THR A 344 -18.69 -21.21 23.95
C THR A 344 -18.51 -21.00 25.46
N TYR A 345 -17.33 -20.52 25.86
CA TYR A 345 -17.05 -20.20 27.25
C TYR A 345 -17.91 -19.04 27.78
N ALA A 346 -18.13 -18.00 26.96
CA ALA A 346 -19.02 -16.90 27.29
C ALA A 346 -20.49 -17.35 27.42
N THR A 347 -20.97 -18.21 26.52
CA THR A 347 -22.33 -18.76 26.59
C THR A 347 -22.54 -19.65 27.80
N GLU A 348 -21.58 -20.53 28.12
CA GLU A 348 -21.62 -21.37 29.33
C GLU A 348 -21.63 -20.52 30.60
N LYS A 349 -20.82 -19.45 30.63
CA LYS A 349 -20.84 -18.49 31.74
C LYS A 349 -22.20 -17.82 31.87
N ILE A 350 -22.78 -17.33 30.77
CA ILE A 350 -24.10 -16.70 30.77
C ILE A 350 -25.17 -17.68 31.30
N ASP A 351 -25.16 -18.93 30.84
CA ASP A 351 -26.11 -19.94 31.30
C ASP A 351 -25.92 -20.29 32.78
N SER A 352 -24.68 -20.36 33.26
CA SER A 352 -24.39 -20.54 34.68
C SER A 352 -24.92 -19.38 35.54
N ILE A 353 -24.83 -18.14 35.03
CA ILE A 353 -25.34 -16.93 35.69
C ILE A 353 -26.87 -16.95 35.72
N LYS A 354 -27.52 -17.24 34.58
CA LYS A 354 -28.98 -17.40 34.48
C LYS A 354 -29.48 -18.46 35.47
N THR A 355 -28.82 -19.62 35.52
CA THR A 355 -29.14 -20.71 36.44
C THR A 355 -29.03 -20.28 37.90
N LYS A 356 -27.95 -19.59 38.29
CA LYS A 356 -27.78 -19.06 39.65
C LYS A 356 -28.88 -18.05 40.00
N ILE A 357 -29.18 -17.12 39.09
CA ILE A 357 -30.24 -16.12 39.30
C ILE A 357 -31.60 -16.79 39.51
N TYR A 358 -31.92 -17.82 38.74
CA TYR A 358 -33.17 -18.59 38.87
C TYR A 358 -33.28 -19.25 40.25
N TRP A 359 -32.25 -19.98 40.68
CA TRP A 359 -32.28 -20.69 41.97
C TRP A 359 -32.31 -19.73 43.17
N ASP A 360 -31.63 -18.59 43.07
CA ASP A 360 -31.69 -17.55 44.10
C ASP A 360 -33.10 -16.93 44.16
N ALA A 361 -33.70 -16.64 43.01
CA ALA A 361 -35.07 -16.12 42.95
C ALA A 361 -36.09 -17.11 43.50
N ASP A 362 -35.92 -18.41 43.20
CA ASP A 362 -36.79 -19.48 43.69
C ASP A 362 -36.67 -19.67 45.22
N LYS A 363 -35.45 -19.61 45.77
CA LYS A 363 -35.24 -19.64 47.23
C LYS A 363 -35.92 -18.45 47.93
N VAL A 364 -35.77 -17.24 47.38
CA VAL A 364 -36.37 -16.03 47.94
C VAL A 364 -37.90 -16.09 47.85
N SER A 365 -38.46 -16.48 46.71
CA SER A 365 -39.91 -16.55 46.51
C SER A 365 -40.57 -17.58 47.44
N LYS A 366 -39.95 -18.75 47.63
CA LYS A 366 -40.41 -19.77 48.58
C LYS A 366 -40.35 -19.30 50.03
N ARG A 367 -39.32 -18.54 50.42
CA ARG A 367 -39.21 -17.94 51.77
C ARG A 367 -40.30 -16.90 52.01
N GLU A 368 -40.49 -15.97 51.08
CA GLU A 368 -41.56 -14.97 51.17
C GLU A 368 -42.95 -15.63 51.22
N ALA A 369 -43.19 -16.67 50.41
CA ALA A 369 -44.45 -17.40 50.42
C ALA A 369 -44.72 -18.10 51.75
N LYS A 370 -43.70 -18.70 52.38
CA LYS A 370 -43.81 -19.27 53.73
C LYS A 370 -44.17 -18.20 54.77
N LEU A 371 -43.52 -17.04 54.73
CA LEU A 371 -43.80 -15.93 55.65
C LEU A 371 -45.23 -15.41 55.48
N LEU A 372 -45.68 -15.19 54.24
CA LEU A 372 -47.06 -14.78 53.96
C LEU A 372 -48.08 -15.83 54.43
N SER A 373 -47.77 -17.11 54.21
CA SER A 373 -48.59 -18.23 54.65
C SER A 373 -48.75 -18.30 56.18
N ILE A 374 -47.68 -18.00 56.93
CA ILE A 374 -47.67 -17.88 58.39
C ILE A 374 -48.47 -16.66 58.84
N LEU A 375 -48.28 -15.51 58.19
CA LEU A 375 -48.99 -14.27 58.53
C LEU A 375 -50.50 -14.41 58.35
N VAL A 376 -50.95 -15.06 57.27
CA VAL A 376 -52.37 -15.38 57.05
C VAL A 376 -52.91 -16.29 58.16
N LEU A 377 -52.15 -17.30 58.59
CA LEU A 377 -52.57 -18.15 59.73
C LEU A 377 -52.69 -17.34 61.02
N PHE A 378 -51.73 -16.45 61.27
CA PHE A 378 -51.75 -15.59 62.44
C PHE A 378 -52.97 -14.67 62.46
N ILE A 379 -53.32 -14.05 61.33
CA ILE A 379 -54.55 -13.25 61.18
C ILE A 379 -55.79 -14.10 61.44
N GLN A 380 -55.86 -15.33 60.89
CA GLN A 380 -57.00 -16.22 61.10
C GLN A 380 -57.19 -16.57 62.59
N VAL A 381 -56.08 -16.86 63.30
CA VAL A 381 -56.10 -17.13 64.74
C VAL A 381 -56.54 -15.90 65.53
N LEU A 382 -56.06 -14.70 65.15
CA LEU A 382 -56.44 -13.45 65.79
C LEU A 382 -57.93 -13.12 65.60
N VAL A 383 -58.46 -13.34 64.38
CA VAL A 383 -59.89 -13.17 64.10
C VAL A 383 -60.73 -14.16 64.91
N ALA A 384 -60.31 -15.42 65.01
CA ALA A 384 -60.99 -16.42 65.83
C ALA A 384 -60.98 -16.01 67.31
N PHE A 385 -59.85 -15.52 67.83
CA PHE A 385 -59.70 -15.04 69.20
C PHE A 385 -60.60 -13.84 69.51
N VAL A 386 -60.66 -12.84 68.61
CA VAL A 386 -61.58 -11.71 68.71
C VAL A 386 -63.04 -12.19 68.69
N GLY A 387 -63.35 -13.20 67.86
CA GLY A 387 -64.65 -13.86 67.84
C GLY A 387 -65.04 -14.41 69.21
N VAL A 388 -64.14 -15.14 69.88
CA VAL A 388 -64.36 -15.68 71.23
C VAL A 388 -64.64 -14.58 72.25
N LEU A 389 -63.86 -13.50 72.25
CA LEU A 389 -64.07 -12.37 73.17
C LEU A 389 -65.44 -11.70 72.96
N LYS A 390 -65.88 -11.54 71.70
CA LYS A 390 -67.15 -10.89 71.36
C LYS A 390 -68.40 -11.73 71.62
N ILE A 391 -68.29 -13.05 71.87
CA ILE A 391 -69.44 -13.90 72.23
C ILE A 391 -70.16 -13.35 73.48
N SER A 392 -69.41 -12.79 74.43
CA SER A 392 -69.96 -12.21 75.66
C SER A 392 -70.80 -10.94 75.45
N GLN A 393 -70.54 -10.18 74.38
CA GLN A 393 -71.21 -8.92 74.07
C GLN A 393 -72.33 -9.06 73.03
N ASN A 394 -72.10 -9.86 71.99
CA ASN A 394 -73.04 -10.11 70.90
C ASN A 394 -72.87 -11.55 70.40
N PHE A 395 -73.72 -12.45 70.91
CA PHE A 395 -73.64 -13.89 70.67
C PHE A 395 -73.60 -14.25 69.17
N THR A 396 -74.48 -13.67 68.36
CA THR A 396 -74.56 -13.94 66.91
C THR A 396 -73.30 -13.49 66.17
N TYR A 397 -72.76 -12.31 66.51
CA TYR A 397 -71.59 -11.75 65.83
C TYR A 397 -70.29 -12.51 66.15
N GLY A 398 -70.12 -12.96 67.40
CA GLY A 398 -68.97 -13.76 67.81
C GLY A 398 -68.89 -15.11 67.08
N TRP A 399 -70.01 -15.82 66.95
CA TRP A 399 -70.09 -17.08 66.23
C TRP A 399 -69.84 -16.94 64.72
N ILE A 400 -70.32 -15.86 64.09
CA ILE A 400 -70.07 -15.60 62.66
C ILE A 400 -68.56 -15.48 62.40
N LEU A 401 -67.81 -14.78 63.25
CA LEU A 401 -66.36 -14.62 63.09
C LEU A 401 -65.59 -15.95 63.23
N ILE A 402 -65.98 -16.78 64.22
CA ILE A 402 -65.36 -18.08 64.44
C ILE A 402 -65.64 -19.02 63.26
N VAL A 403 -66.90 -19.15 62.84
CA VAL A 403 -67.29 -20.01 61.71
C VAL A 403 -66.64 -19.54 60.42
N ALA A 404 -66.57 -18.22 60.17
CA ALA A 404 -65.90 -17.67 58.99
C ALA A 404 -64.39 -17.99 58.98
N SER A 405 -63.72 -17.88 60.13
CA SER A 405 -62.29 -18.23 60.27
C SER A 405 -62.03 -19.73 60.07
N ALA A 406 -62.89 -20.59 60.62
CA ALA A 406 -62.80 -22.04 60.48
C ALA A 406 -63.07 -22.50 59.05
N ALA A 407 -64.12 -21.94 58.41
CA ALA A 407 -64.44 -22.19 57.02
C ALA A 407 -63.30 -21.76 56.08
N SER A 408 -62.69 -20.60 56.34
CA SER A 408 -61.50 -20.12 55.60
C SER A 408 -60.29 -21.06 55.77
N GLY A 409 -60.06 -21.57 56.98
CA GLY A 409 -59.02 -22.57 57.25
C GLY A 409 -59.24 -23.89 56.50
N VAL A 410 -60.47 -24.41 56.51
CA VAL A 410 -60.85 -25.64 55.80
C VAL A 410 -60.74 -25.45 54.28
N LEU A 411 -61.20 -24.32 53.74
CA LEU A 411 -61.04 -23.96 52.32
C LEU A 411 -59.58 -23.95 51.88
N ARG A 412 -58.66 -23.49 52.75
CA ARG A 412 -57.23 -23.48 52.46
C ARG A 412 -56.62 -24.90 52.41
N ILE A 413 -57.02 -25.79 53.32
CA ILE A 413 -56.58 -27.20 53.34
C ILE A 413 -57.14 -27.97 52.13
N LEU A 414 -58.43 -27.80 51.85
CA LEU A 414 -59.07 -28.41 50.67
C LEU A 414 -58.47 -27.87 49.37
N GLY A 415 -58.18 -26.57 49.31
CA GLY A 415 -57.52 -25.95 48.16
C GLY A 415 -56.12 -26.51 47.89
N THR A 416 -55.33 -26.83 48.94
CA THR A 416 -54.03 -27.50 48.76
C THR A 416 -54.13 -28.94 48.27
N ARG A 417 -55.26 -29.62 48.51
CA ARG A 417 -55.45 -31.05 48.18
C ARG A 417 -56.19 -31.29 46.87
N TYR A 418 -57.05 -30.36 46.44
CA TYR A 418 -57.97 -30.55 45.30
C TYR A 418 -57.87 -29.46 44.21
N ASP A 419 -56.83 -28.62 44.22
CA ASP A 419 -56.54 -27.58 43.21
C ASP A 419 -57.74 -26.67 42.84
N LEU A 420 -58.41 -26.11 43.85
CA LEU A 420 -59.55 -25.21 43.65
C LEU A 420 -59.08 -23.83 43.12
N LYS A 421 -59.82 -23.27 42.13
CA LYS A 421 -59.47 -22.00 41.45
C LYS A 421 -59.25 -20.80 42.38
N ILE A 422 -59.99 -20.69 43.49
CA ILE A 422 -59.94 -19.55 44.42
C ILE A 422 -58.65 -19.56 45.26
N THR A 423 -58.03 -20.73 45.48
CA THR A 423 -56.77 -20.88 46.22
C THR A 423 -55.52 -20.75 45.35
N ARG A 424 -55.66 -20.58 44.03
CA ARG A 424 -54.54 -20.43 43.09
C ARG A 424 -53.67 -19.20 43.35
N ILE A 425 -54.18 -18.17 44.02
CA ILE A 425 -53.41 -16.94 44.28
C ILE A 425 -52.20 -17.20 45.18
N LEU A 426 -52.35 -18.00 46.24
CA LEU A 426 -51.24 -18.35 47.13
C LEU A 426 -50.32 -19.43 46.53
N ILE A 427 -50.86 -20.31 45.69
CA ILE A 427 -50.09 -21.37 45.00
C ILE A 427 -49.24 -20.78 43.86
N ASN A 428 -49.74 -19.75 43.17
CA ASN A 428 -49.06 -19.08 42.06
C ASN A 428 -48.18 -17.90 42.51
N TYR A 429 -48.26 -17.49 43.79
CA TYR A 429 -47.41 -16.42 44.30
C TYR A 429 -45.91 -16.72 44.17
N PRO A 430 -45.38 -17.92 44.54
CA PRO A 430 -43.96 -18.21 44.43
C PRO A 430 -43.44 -18.16 42.98
N SER A 431 -44.22 -18.65 42.02
CA SER A 431 -43.86 -18.63 40.59
C SER A 431 -43.89 -17.21 40.04
N TRP A 432 -45.00 -16.48 40.24
CA TRP A 432 -45.12 -15.08 39.83
C TRP A 432 -44.02 -14.19 40.44
N ARG A 433 -43.72 -14.38 41.72
CA ARG A 433 -42.68 -13.61 42.43
C ARG A 433 -41.28 -13.94 41.95
N ARG A 434 -40.98 -15.23 41.72
CA ARG A 434 -39.72 -15.68 41.12
C ARG A 434 -39.51 -15.02 39.76
N ASP A 435 -40.51 -15.09 38.89
CA ASP A 435 -40.41 -14.57 37.52
C ASP A 435 -40.20 -13.05 37.54
N LYS A 436 -40.86 -12.32 38.44
CA LYS A 436 -40.62 -10.87 38.64
C LYS A 436 -39.21 -10.54 39.15
N ILE A 437 -38.64 -11.36 40.03
CA ILE A 437 -37.27 -11.18 40.54
C ILE A 437 -36.25 -11.48 39.44
N VAL A 438 -36.44 -12.55 38.67
CA VAL A 438 -35.61 -12.92 37.52
C VAL A 438 -35.61 -11.80 36.48
N LEU A 439 -36.79 -11.31 36.10
CA LEU A 439 -36.94 -10.26 35.10
C LEU A 439 -36.30 -8.94 35.54
N LYS A 440 -36.42 -8.58 36.83
CA LYS A 440 -35.71 -7.42 37.39
C LYS A 440 -34.19 -7.59 37.36
N LYS A 441 -33.67 -8.77 37.72
CA LYS A 441 -32.23 -9.07 37.71
C LYS A 441 -31.65 -9.11 36.30
N TYR A 442 -32.37 -9.70 35.35
CA TYR A 442 -31.96 -9.74 33.95
C TYR A 442 -31.92 -8.34 33.34
N LYS A 443 -32.93 -7.50 33.64
CA LYS A 443 -32.93 -6.08 33.24
C LYS A 443 -31.76 -5.29 33.81
N SER A 444 -31.35 -5.53 35.06
CA SER A 444 -30.16 -4.88 35.64
C SER A 444 -28.83 -5.35 35.06
N LEU A 445 -28.82 -6.50 34.40
CA LEU A 445 -27.63 -7.07 33.74
C LEU A 445 -27.60 -6.78 32.23
N GLY A 446 -28.58 -6.02 31.70
CA GLY A 446 -28.64 -5.68 30.28
C GLY A 446 -29.02 -6.85 29.37
N PHE A 447 -29.66 -7.91 29.89
CA PHE A 447 -30.27 -8.92 29.04
C PHE A 447 -31.57 -8.34 28.45
N ASP A 448 -31.57 -8.09 27.15
CA ASP A 448 -32.79 -7.74 26.40
C ASP A 448 -33.72 -8.96 26.31
N PHE A 449 -35.00 -8.70 26.50
CA PHE A 449 -36.07 -9.69 26.34
C PHE A 449 -36.86 -9.32 25.09
N GLU A 450 -36.84 -10.21 24.09
CA GLU A 450 -37.96 -10.36 23.15
C GLU A 450 -38.97 -11.37 23.70
#